data_AF-A0A967CYK5-F1
#
_entry.id   AF-A0A967CYK5-F1
#
_cell.length_a   1.000
_cell.length_b   1.000
_cell.length_c   1.000
_cell.angle_alpha   90.00
_cell.angle_beta   90.00
_cell.angle_gamma   90.00
#
_symmetry.space_group_name_H-M   'P 1'
#
loop_
_entity.id
_entity.type
_entity.pdbx_description
1 polymer ?
#
loop_
_entity_poly.entity_id
_entity_poly.type
_entity_poly.pdbx_seq_one_letter_code
_entity_poly.pdbx_strand_id
1 'polypeptide(L)' 'MKLLGAALCVVAVAMPGLMRDVVGLGGVGLVSYGAWMIYPPAGFITAGILLIVGTLLLALGNRAAG' A
#
# COMPACT_ATOMS: atom_id res chain seq x y z
N MET A 1 14.46 29.34 9.01
CA MET A 1 13.49 29.58 7.91
C MET A 1 13.55 28.51 6.81
N LYS A 2 14.73 28.10 6.31
CA LYS A 2 14.87 27.05 5.26
C LYS A 2 14.42 25.64 5.71
N LEU A 3 14.58 25.29 6.98
CA LEU A 3 14.16 23.99 7.56
C LEU A 3 12.63 23.82 7.60
N LEU A 4 11.90 24.91 7.87
CA LEU A 4 10.43 24.90 7.99
C LEU A 4 9.76 24.79 6.61
N GLY A 5 10.34 25.47 5.61
CA GLY A 5 9.91 25.33 4.21
C GLY A 5 10.19 23.94 3.61
N ALA A 6 11.31 23.30 3.97
CA ALA A 6 11.63 21.95 3.51
C ALA A 6 10.69 20.90 4.12
N ALA A 7 10.35 20.99 5.41
CA ALA A 7 9.41 20.10 6.06
C ALA A 7 7.99 20.20 5.47
N LEU A 8 7.52 21.44 5.21
CA LEU A 8 6.24 21.69 4.54
C LEU A 8 6.21 21.15 3.10
N CYS A 9 7.32 21.28 2.36
CA CYS A 9 7.43 20.75 1.01
C CYS A 9 7.46 19.22 1.00
N VAL A 10 8.14 18.58 1.97
CA VAL A 10 8.14 17.12 2.16
C VAL A 10 6.74 16.61 2.46
N VAL A 11 5.98 17.27 3.33
CA VAL A 11 4.58 16.90 3.62
C VAL A 11 3.70 17.08 2.38
N ALA A 12 3.87 18.17 1.62
CA ALA A 12 3.09 18.43 0.41
C ALA A 12 3.41 17.45 -0.75
N VAL A 13 4.67 17.03 -0.88
CA VAL A 13 5.10 16.04 -1.89
C VAL A 13 4.80 14.60 -1.44
N ALA A 14 4.86 14.31 -0.15
CA ALA A 14 4.50 13.00 0.41
C ALA A 14 2.99 12.78 0.44
N MET A 15 2.18 13.84 0.51
CA MET A 15 0.72 13.79 0.53
C MET A 15 0.10 12.89 -0.56
N PRO A 16 0.42 13.06 -1.85
CA PRO A 16 -0.10 12.17 -2.90
C PRO A 16 0.40 10.71 -2.75
N GLY A 17 1.61 10.50 -2.25
CA GLY A 17 2.12 9.17 -1.92
C GLY A 17 1.33 8.52 -0.77
N LEU A 18 1.08 9.29 0.29
CA LEU A 18 0.33 8.87 1.46
C LEU A 18 -1.13 8.53 1.10
N MET A 19 -1.78 9.35 0.26
CA MET A 19 -3.13 9.06 -0.23
C MET A 19 -3.15 7.77 -1.05
N ARG A 20 -2.16 7.56 -1.92
CA ARG A 20 -2.04 6.33 -2.70
C ARG A 20 -1.85 5.10 -1.79
N ASP A 21 -1.01 5.21 -0.77
CA ASP A 21 -0.76 4.13 0.18
C ASP A 21 -2.00 3.82 1.03
N VAL A 22 -2.70 4.83 1.52
CA VAL A 22 -3.93 4.66 2.29
C VAL A 22 -5.02 4.02 1.43
N VAL A 23 -5.19 4.45 0.19
CA VAL A 23 -6.16 3.85 -0.74
C VAL A 23 -5.77 2.41 -1.08
N GLY A 24 -4.48 2.16 -1.33
CA GLY A 24 -3.97 0.82 -1.62
C GLY A 24 -4.16 -0.14 -0.44
N LEU A 25 -3.72 0.25 0.77
CA LEU A 25 -3.89 -0.54 1.99
C LEU A 25 -5.37 -0.71 2.36
N GLY A 26 -6.19 0.31 2.16
CA GLY A 26 -7.64 0.25 2.33
C GLY A 26 -8.29 -0.78 1.41
N GLY A 27 -7.89 -0.83 0.13
CA GLY A 27 -8.34 -1.85 -0.81
C GLY A 27 -7.96 -3.27 -0.38
N VAL A 28 -6.71 -3.48 0.05
CA VAL A 28 -6.24 -4.78 0.57
C VAL A 28 -7.07 -5.22 1.78
N GLY A 29 -7.34 -4.29 2.70
CA GLY A 29 -8.19 -4.53 3.86
C GLY A 29 -9.62 -4.90 3.49
N LEU A 30 -10.25 -4.16 2.57
CA LEU A 30 -11.63 -4.40 2.14
C LEU A 30 -11.80 -5.77 1.46
N VAL A 31 -10.86 -6.17 0.59
CA VAL A 31 -10.90 -7.49 -0.06
C VAL A 31 -10.73 -8.61 0.96
N SER A 32 -9.78 -8.44 1.89
CA SER A 32 -9.53 -9.44 2.93
C SER A 32 -10.72 -9.58 3.88
N TYR A 33 -11.33 -8.47 4.26
CA TYR A 33 -12.52 -8.43 5.12
C TYR A 33 -13.74 -9.03 4.43
N GLY A 34 -13.96 -8.72 3.15
CA GLY A 34 -15.03 -9.33 2.35
C GLY A 34 -14.90 -10.84 2.26
N ALA A 35 -13.67 -11.36 2.07
CA ALA A 35 -13.43 -12.80 2.07
C ALA A 35 -13.66 -13.44 3.46
N TRP A 36 -13.27 -12.75 4.54
CA TRP A 36 -13.50 -13.22 5.91
C TRP A 36 -14.98 -13.46 6.20
N MET A 37 -15.85 -12.55 5.73
CA MET A 37 -17.31 -12.67 5.95
C MET A 37 -17.91 -13.95 5.36
N ILE A 38 -17.32 -14.49 4.29
CA ILE A 38 -17.77 -15.74 3.67
C ILE A 38 -17.25 -16.93 4.46
N TYR A 39 -15.96 -16.92 4.77
CA TYR A 39 -15.29 -17.97 5.53
C TYR A 39 -14.09 -17.33 6.26
N PRO A 40 -14.05 -17.34 7.61
CA PRO A 40 -13.02 -16.63 8.36
C PRO A 40 -11.57 -16.86 7.89
N PRO A 41 -11.13 -18.10 7.59
CA PRO A 41 -9.76 -18.32 7.12
C PRO A 41 -9.53 -17.84 5.67
N ALA A 42 -10.57 -17.64 4.85
CA ALA A 42 -10.40 -17.07 3.51
C ALA A 42 -9.88 -15.63 3.55
N GLY A 43 -10.20 -14.86 4.60
CA GLY A 43 -9.65 -13.51 4.79
C GLY A 43 -8.13 -13.49 4.97
N PHE A 44 -7.58 -14.48 5.69
CA PHE A 44 -6.13 -14.61 5.83
C PHE A 44 -5.46 -15.02 4.53
N ILE A 45 -6.10 -15.91 3.76
CA ILE A 45 -5.59 -16.36 2.46
C ILE A 45 -5.52 -15.18 1.48
N THR A 46 -6.60 -14.41 1.35
CA THR A 46 -6.63 -13.27 0.43
C THR A 46 -5.68 -12.16 0.86
N ALA A 47 -5.58 -11.85 2.16
CA ALA A 47 -4.59 -10.90 2.68
C ALA A 47 -3.16 -11.32 2.34
N GLY A 48 -2.81 -12.60 2.58
CA GLY A 48 -1.49 -13.14 2.28
C GLY A 48 -1.15 -13.06 0.79
N ILE A 49 -2.09 -13.44 -0.09
CA ILE A 49 -1.89 -13.35 -1.55
C ILE A 49 -1.67 -11.90 -1.98
N LEU A 50 -2.47 -10.96 -1.49
CA LEU A 50 -2.35 -9.54 -1.85
C LEU A 50 -0.98 -8.96 -1.45
N LEU A 51 -0.48 -9.31 -0.26
CA LEU A 51 0.86 -8.91 0.18
C LEU A 51 1.97 -9.53 -0.67
N ILE A 52 1.86 -10.81 -1.03
CA ILE A 52 2.82 -11.49 -1.92
C ILE A 52 2.84 -10.81 -3.30
N VAL A 53 1.66 -10.56 -3.88
CA VAL A 53 1.55 -9.86 -5.18
C VAL A 53 2.15 -8.45 -5.09
N GLY A 54 1.85 -7.71 -4.02
CA GLY A 54 2.41 -6.38 -3.79
C GLY A 54 3.94 -6.36 -3.75
N THR A 55 4.54 -7.28 -2.98
CA THR A 55 6.01 -7.40 -2.89
C THR A 55 6.64 -7.89 -4.20
N LEU A 56 5.97 -8.79 -4.93
CA LEU A 56 6.42 -9.23 -6.24
C LEU A 56 6.43 -8.08 -7.26
N LEU A 57 5.36 -7.29 -7.32
CA LEU A 57 5.29 -6.12 -8.20
C LEU A 57 6.36 -5.08 -7.88
N LEU A 58 6.63 -4.84 -6.60
CA LEU A 58 7.75 -4.01 -6.14
C LEU A 58 9.10 -4.56 -6.63
N ALA A 59 9.34 -5.86 -6.45
CA ALA A 59 10.57 -6.50 -6.91
C ALA A 59 10.74 -6.43 -8.43
N LEU A 60 9.66 -6.58 -9.20
CA LEU A 60 9.67 -6.47 -10.66
C LEU A 60 9.92 -5.02 -11.11
N GLY A 61 9.32 -4.04 -10.44
CA GLY A 61 9.58 -2.62 -10.70
C GLY A 61 11.05 -2.26 -10.50
N ASN A 62 11.68 -2.78 -9.46
CA ASN A 62 13.11 -2.56 -9.18
C ASN A 62 14.02 -3.18 -10.25
N ARG A 63 13.62 -4.30 -10.85
CA ARG A 63 14.39 -4.95 -11.93
C ARG A 63 14.31 -4.22 -13.26
N ALA A 64 13.21 -3.50 -13.52
CA ALA A 64 13.03 -2.72 -14.74
C ALA A 64 13.78 -1.37 -14.71
N ALA A 65 14.17 -0.91 -13.51
CA ALA A 65 14.83 0.38 -13.30
C ALA A 65 16.37 0.29 -13.18
N GLY A 66 16.94 -0.92 -13.13
CA GLY A 66 18.37 -1.18 -13.10
C GLY A 66 18.87 -1.77 -14.41
#